data_AF-A0A7J3TUB1-F1
#
_entry.id   AF-A0A7J3TUB1-F1
#
_cell.length_a   1.000
_cell.length_b   1.000
_cell.length_c   1.000
_cell.angle_alpha   90.00
_cell.angle_beta   90.00
_cell.angle_gamma   90.00
#
_symmetry.space_group_name_H-M   'P 1'
#
loop_
_entity.id
_entity.type
_entity.pdbx_description
1 polymer ?
#
loop_
_entity_poly.entity_id
_entity_poly.type
_entity_poly.pdbx_seq_one_letter_code
_entity_poly.pdbx_strand_id
1 'polypeptide(L)'
;MNFNLLKNKRGDGIEFGWEQILEIVLVLGFLVIIIIAAPKLFSTYFGNQKTLQAKGTLDSLTQKLNSLKETETISYFLMAPSGWRIVSFDATHNENKEFAKPSKYMGQNVLCVCDKKCTICQTIKLPLKKGNELAIIKIELKEIWITNVKDYFNVSNEKPAEKPIALTEEESVTALAYAPSNTKIDEWLKGKNSPLAGLGQCILDTSSKTKVPAELILAVAIHESNWGKSGLAQQCKNLFGIKSSTRDCEMMTSEHLNGQDIQIKAPFMKYENPCQSITYFGKLISTSSYYKEAMQYTNDPIQMAYAIHGCSGPYSGHSCIYATDPEWASKVIEHIKEIKDAQII
;
A
#
# COMPACT_ATOMS: atom_id res chain seq x y z
N MET A 1 39.64 -29.81 -58.62
CA MET A 1 38.33 -29.20 -58.97
C MET A 1 38.45 -27.71 -58.72
N ASN A 2 38.40 -26.89 -59.78
CA ASN A 2 38.50 -25.43 -59.70
C ASN A 2 37.26 -24.84 -59.03
N PHE A 3 37.43 -24.10 -57.93
CA PHE A 3 36.36 -23.28 -57.35
C PHE A 3 36.48 -21.84 -57.85
N ASN A 4 35.42 -21.38 -58.51
CA ASN A 4 35.33 -20.04 -59.09
C ASN A 4 35.35 -18.95 -58.01
N LEU A 5 36.23 -17.98 -58.23
CA LEU A 5 36.39 -16.75 -57.45
C LEU A 5 35.27 -15.76 -57.76
N LEU A 6 34.62 -15.22 -56.71
CA LEU A 6 33.86 -13.97 -56.82
C LEU A 6 34.86 -12.80 -56.77
N LYS A 7 35.05 -12.10 -57.89
CA LYS A 7 35.90 -10.90 -57.98
C LYS A 7 35.13 -9.64 -57.55
N ASN A 8 35.70 -8.87 -56.61
CA ASN A 8 35.30 -7.49 -56.32
C ASN A 8 36.08 -6.50 -57.23
N LYS A 9 35.53 -5.29 -57.44
CA LYS A 9 36.04 -4.23 -58.33
C LYS A 9 37.35 -3.55 -57.90
N ARG A 10 38.04 -4.05 -56.87
CA ARG A 10 39.45 -3.76 -56.56
C ARG A 10 40.13 -5.12 -56.49
N GLY A 11 41.09 -5.39 -57.36
CA GLY A 11 41.61 -6.72 -57.69
C GLY A 11 42.39 -7.47 -56.60
N ASP A 12 42.06 -7.31 -55.33
CA ASP A 12 42.64 -8.08 -54.23
C ASP A 12 41.65 -9.18 -53.82
N GLY A 13 42.00 -10.43 -54.11
CA GLY A 13 41.26 -11.58 -53.60
C GLY A 13 41.49 -11.69 -52.10
N ILE A 14 40.42 -11.64 -51.30
CA ILE A 14 40.50 -11.97 -49.88
C ILE A 14 40.60 -13.49 -49.78
N GLU A 15 41.81 -14.02 -49.70
CA GLU A 15 42.05 -15.42 -49.34
C GLU A 15 41.86 -15.58 -47.83
N PHE A 16 40.74 -16.17 -47.45
CA PHE A 16 40.54 -16.59 -46.06
C PHE A 16 41.33 -17.88 -45.82
N GLY A 17 42.28 -17.83 -44.89
CA GLY A 17 42.96 -19.03 -44.41
C GLY A 17 41.96 -20.00 -43.78
N TRP A 18 42.21 -21.30 -43.88
CA TRP A 18 41.33 -22.34 -43.32
C TRP A 18 40.97 -22.13 -41.84
N GLU A 19 41.89 -21.56 -41.06
CA GLU A 19 41.63 -21.20 -39.65
C GLU A 19 40.58 -20.10 -39.50
N GLN A 20 40.61 -19.05 -40.34
CA GLN A 20 39.63 -17.97 -40.31
C GLN A 20 38.25 -18.45 -40.76
N ILE A 21 38.20 -19.37 -41.74
CA ILE A 21 36.93 -20.00 -42.15
C ILE A 21 36.35 -20.83 -41.00
N LEU A 22 37.19 -21.59 -40.30
CA LEU A 22 36.80 -22.37 -39.12
C LEU A 22 36.27 -21.47 -37.99
N GLU A 23 36.95 -20.36 -37.67
CA GLU A 23 36.49 -19.40 -36.68
C GLU A 23 35.13 -18.79 -37.05
N ILE A 24 34.95 -18.37 -38.31
CA ILE A 24 33.68 -17.82 -38.79
C ILE A 24 32.56 -18.86 -38.68
N VAL A 25 32.82 -20.11 -39.07
CA VAL A 25 31.83 -21.19 -38.99
C VAL A 25 31.47 -21.52 -37.54
N LEU A 26 32.45 -21.50 -36.62
CA LEU A 26 32.20 -21.71 -35.19
C LEU A 26 31.37 -20.57 -34.57
N VAL A 27 31.67 -19.31 -34.92
CA VAL A 27 30.90 -18.14 -34.45
C VAL A 27 29.47 -18.16 -34.99
N LEU A 28 29.29 -18.45 -36.29
CA LEU A 28 27.96 -18.56 -36.89
C LEU A 28 27.18 -19.75 -36.31
N GLY A 29 27.83 -20.90 -36.10
CA GLY A 29 27.23 -22.06 -35.43
C GLY A 29 26.78 -21.73 -34.01
N PHE A 30 27.60 -21.03 -33.23
CA PHE A 30 27.26 -20.60 -31.87
C PHE A 30 26.10 -19.59 -31.85
N LEU A 31 26.09 -18.63 -32.78
CA LEU A 31 24.97 -17.68 -32.92
C LEU A 31 23.66 -18.39 -33.28
N VAL A 32 23.68 -19.39 -34.16
CA VAL A 32 22.50 -20.20 -34.49
C VAL A 32 22.01 -20.98 -33.26
N ILE A 33 22.92 -21.56 -32.48
CA ILE A 33 22.58 -22.24 -31.22
C ILE A 33 21.93 -21.27 -30.23
N ILE A 34 22.46 -20.06 -30.06
CA ILE A 34 21.85 -19.04 -29.20
C ILE A 34 20.45 -18.66 -29.71
N ILE A 35 20.27 -18.43 -31.01
CA ILE A 35 18.98 -18.06 -31.60
C ILE A 35 17.92 -19.15 -31.37
N ILE A 36 18.31 -20.43 -31.40
CA ILE A 36 17.40 -21.56 -31.17
C ILE A 36 17.18 -21.82 -29.68
N ALA A 37 18.23 -21.75 -28.86
CA ALA A 37 18.18 -22.08 -27.44
C ALA A 37 17.62 -20.95 -26.57
N ALA A 38 17.91 -19.69 -26.90
CA ALA A 38 17.49 -18.54 -26.10
C ALA A 38 15.96 -18.43 -25.96
N PRO A 39 15.12 -18.62 -26.99
CA PRO A 39 13.67 -18.61 -26.83
C PRO A 39 13.17 -19.71 -25.89
N LYS A 40 13.80 -20.89 -25.93
CA LYS A 40 13.42 -22.06 -25.13
C LYS A 40 13.87 -21.94 -23.67
N LEU A 41 15.08 -21.40 -23.45
CA LEU A 41 15.57 -21.04 -22.12
C LEU A 41 14.74 -19.89 -21.53
N PHE A 42 14.42 -18.88 -22.34
CA PHE A 42 13.59 -17.75 -21.94
C PHE A 42 12.17 -18.20 -21.57
N SER A 43 11.54 -19.05 -22.38
CA SER A 43 10.20 -19.57 -22.09
C SER A 43 10.17 -20.46 -20.85
N THR A 44 11.21 -21.25 -20.61
CA THR A 44 11.26 -22.18 -19.46
C THR A 44 11.58 -21.44 -18.17
N TYR A 45 12.60 -20.58 -18.17
CA TYR A 45 13.04 -19.88 -16.97
C TYR A 45 12.11 -18.72 -16.58
N PHE A 46 11.82 -17.80 -17.51
CA PHE A 46 10.95 -16.66 -17.23
C PHE A 46 9.46 -17.01 -17.27
N GLY A 47 9.06 -18.05 -18.02
CA GLY A 47 7.69 -18.57 -17.98
C GLY A 47 7.32 -19.12 -16.60
N ASN A 48 8.22 -19.89 -15.99
CA ASN A 48 8.04 -20.41 -14.63
C ASN A 48 7.98 -19.29 -13.58
N GLN A 49 8.78 -18.22 -13.74
CA GLN A 49 8.71 -17.07 -12.82
C GLN A 49 7.36 -16.36 -12.85
N LYS A 50 6.80 -16.12 -14.04
CA LYS A 50 5.46 -15.53 -14.18
C LYS A 50 4.39 -16.40 -13.52
N THR A 51 4.46 -17.72 -13.71
CA THR A 51 3.52 -18.65 -13.08
C THR A 51 3.65 -18.66 -11.55
N LEU A 52 4.88 -18.69 -11.04
CA LEU A 52 5.15 -18.65 -9.59
C LEU A 52 4.65 -17.35 -8.97
N GLN A 53 4.90 -16.20 -9.62
CA GLN A 53 4.43 -14.90 -9.13
C GLN A 53 2.91 -14.83 -9.11
N ALA A 54 2.22 -15.19 -10.20
CA ALA A 54 0.76 -15.21 -10.25
C ALA A 54 0.15 -16.13 -9.19
N LYS A 55 0.77 -17.30 -8.96
CA LYS A 55 0.35 -18.21 -7.90
C LYS A 55 0.54 -17.59 -6.51
N GLY A 56 1.71 -17.00 -6.22
CA GLY A 56 1.96 -16.32 -4.96
C GLY A 56 1.00 -15.14 -4.70
N THR A 57 0.68 -14.36 -5.74
CA THR A 57 -0.32 -13.29 -5.65
C THR A 57 -1.71 -13.84 -5.30
N LEU A 58 -2.14 -14.93 -5.95
CA LEU A 58 -3.43 -15.57 -5.65
C LEU A 58 -3.46 -16.20 -4.26
N ASP A 59 -2.40 -16.88 -3.86
CA ASP A 59 -2.31 -17.52 -2.55
C ASP A 59 -2.43 -16.48 -1.43
N SER A 60 -1.66 -15.38 -1.53
CA SER A 60 -1.70 -14.27 -0.56
C SER A 60 -3.08 -13.61 -0.50
N LEU A 61 -3.66 -13.28 -1.66
CA LEU A 61 -4.98 -12.65 -1.72
C LEU A 61 -6.07 -13.59 -1.18
N THR A 62 -6.08 -14.85 -1.59
CA THR A 62 -7.06 -15.85 -1.16
C THR A 62 -6.96 -16.09 0.35
N GLN A 63 -5.75 -16.15 0.90
CA GLN A 63 -5.54 -16.27 2.35
C GLN A 63 -6.17 -15.10 3.09
N LYS A 64 -5.93 -13.86 2.65
CA LYS A 64 -6.53 -12.66 3.24
C LYS A 64 -8.05 -12.63 3.10
N LEU A 65 -8.58 -12.99 1.93
CA LEU A 65 -10.04 -13.09 1.73
C LEU A 65 -10.67 -14.06 2.74
N ASN A 66 -10.06 -15.23 2.91
CA ASN A 66 -10.59 -16.28 3.78
C ASN A 66 -10.46 -15.95 5.28
N SER A 67 -9.56 -15.03 5.67
CA SER A 67 -9.44 -14.59 7.06
C SER A 67 -10.44 -13.50 7.46
N LEU A 68 -11.11 -12.85 6.49
CA LEU A 68 -12.05 -11.76 6.76
C LEU A 68 -13.32 -12.25 7.46
N LYS A 69 -13.63 -11.66 8.61
CA LYS A 69 -14.92 -11.78 9.29
C LYS A 69 -15.98 -10.94 8.58
N GLU A 70 -17.25 -11.25 8.82
CA GLU A 70 -18.37 -10.48 8.26
C GLU A 70 -18.24 -8.99 8.64
N THR A 71 -18.49 -8.08 7.70
CA THR A 71 -18.29 -6.62 7.78
C THR A 71 -16.85 -6.13 7.88
N GLU A 72 -15.88 -7.04 8.03
CA GLU A 72 -14.47 -6.66 8.09
C GLU A 72 -14.00 -6.12 6.73
N THR A 73 -13.18 -5.07 6.79
CA THR A 73 -12.56 -4.43 5.64
C THR A 73 -11.05 -4.48 5.79
N ILE A 74 -10.36 -4.85 4.72
CA ILE A 74 -8.91 -4.76 4.62
C ILE A 74 -8.52 -3.90 3.43
N SER A 75 -7.36 -3.25 3.52
CA SER A 75 -6.64 -2.82 2.34
C SER A 75 -5.75 -3.95 1.82
N TYR A 76 -5.63 -4.04 0.51
CA TYR A 76 -4.75 -4.97 -0.17
C TYR A 76 -4.07 -4.24 -1.32
N PHE A 77 -2.74 -4.19 -1.30
CA PHE A 77 -2.00 -3.59 -2.39
C PHE A 77 -1.73 -4.61 -3.48
N LEU A 78 -2.17 -4.30 -4.69
CA LEU A 78 -1.98 -5.17 -5.84
C LEU A 78 -0.64 -4.86 -6.50
N MET A 79 0.23 -5.87 -6.63
CA MET A 79 1.52 -5.76 -7.32
C MET A 79 1.74 -6.98 -8.20
N ALA A 80 1.78 -6.79 -9.52
CA ALA A 80 2.23 -7.80 -10.48
C ALA A 80 2.69 -7.11 -11.78
N PRO A 81 3.33 -7.83 -12.71
CA PRO A 81 3.74 -7.29 -14.00
C PRO A 81 2.55 -6.70 -14.76
N SER A 82 2.82 -5.64 -15.54
CA SER A 82 1.78 -4.97 -16.32
C SER A 82 1.08 -5.93 -17.30
N GLY A 83 -0.25 -5.81 -17.40
CA GLY A 83 -1.08 -6.57 -18.35
C GLY A 83 -1.85 -7.74 -17.74
N TRP A 84 -1.65 -8.08 -16.47
CA TRP A 84 -2.48 -9.06 -15.77
C TRP A 84 -3.75 -8.45 -15.17
N ARG A 85 -4.77 -9.30 -15.03
CA ARG A 85 -6.04 -9.00 -14.39
C ARG A 85 -6.37 -10.11 -13.40
N ILE A 86 -6.84 -9.72 -12.23
CA ILE A 86 -7.55 -10.64 -11.33
C ILE A 86 -8.99 -10.70 -11.79
N VAL A 87 -9.46 -11.89 -12.12
CA VAL A 87 -10.82 -12.13 -12.62
C VAL A 87 -11.53 -13.07 -11.68
N SER A 88 -12.67 -12.61 -11.18
CA SER A 88 -13.56 -13.38 -10.34
C SER A 88 -14.62 -14.09 -11.17
N PHE A 89 -14.90 -15.33 -10.80
CA PHE A 89 -16.04 -16.09 -11.28
C PHE A 89 -16.78 -16.69 -10.09
N ASP A 90 -18.12 -16.71 -10.12
CA ASP A 90 -18.92 -17.42 -9.12
C ASP A 90 -19.33 -18.82 -9.61
N ALA A 91 -19.93 -19.61 -8.72
CA ALA A 91 -20.36 -20.98 -9.03
C ALA A 91 -21.30 -21.10 -10.25
N THR A 92 -22.08 -20.06 -10.54
CA THR A 92 -23.14 -20.06 -11.56
C THR A 92 -22.73 -19.44 -12.89
N HIS A 93 -21.70 -18.58 -12.91
CA HIS A 93 -21.23 -17.88 -14.10
C HIS A 93 -19.85 -18.41 -14.55
N ASN A 94 -19.77 -18.88 -15.80
CA ASN A 94 -18.52 -19.39 -16.40
C ASN A 94 -17.83 -18.38 -17.31
N GLU A 95 -18.38 -17.18 -17.46
CA GLU A 95 -17.82 -16.09 -18.24
C GLU A 95 -17.85 -14.79 -17.43
N ASN A 96 -16.84 -13.94 -17.64
CA ASN A 96 -16.80 -12.59 -17.10
C ASN A 96 -16.12 -11.68 -18.12
N LYS A 97 -16.94 -10.94 -18.89
CA LYS A 97 -16.51 -10.10 -20.02
C LYS A 97 -15.66 -10.91 -21.02
N GLU A 98 -14.41 -10.52 -21.27
CA GLU A 98 -13.54 -11.21 -22.24
C GLU A 98 -12.90 -12.53 -21.72
N PHE A 99 -13.24 -12.96 -20.49
CA PHE A 99 -12.60 -14.11 -19.85
C PHE A 99 -13.55 -15.28 -19.62
N ALA A 100 -13.05 -16.49 -19.89
CA ALA A 100 -13.75 -17.74 -19.63
C ALA A 100 -13.13 -18.49 -18.44
N LYS A 101 -14.00 -19.04 -17.59
CA LYS A 101 -13.61 -19.90 -16.47
C LYS A 101 -13.06 -21.22 -16.99
N PRO A 102 -11.90 -21.70 -16.49
CA PRO A 102 -11.42 -23.03 -16.85
C PRO A 102 -12.42 -24.11 -16.43
N SER A 103 -12.68 -25.07 -17.33
CA SER A 103 -13.70 -26.12 -17.14
C SER A 103 -13.55 -26.91 -15.83
N LYS A 104 -12.31 -27.12 -15.36
CA LYS A 104 -12.04 -27.80 -14.08
C LYS A 104 -12.60 -27.09 -12.83
N TYR A 105 -13.02 -25.82 -12.95
CA TYR A 105 -13.60 -25.03 -11.86
C TYR A 105 -15.10 -24.75 -12.03
N MET A 106 -15.79 -25.41 -12.96
CA MET A 106 -17.25 -25.28 -13.08
C MET A 106 -17.95 -25.60 -11.75
N GLY A 107 -18.99 -24.84 -11.42
CA GLY A 107 -19.72 -24.97 -10.16
C GLY A 107 -19.02 -24.37 -8.94
N GLN A 108 -17.85 -23.73 -9.09
CA GLN A 108 -17.08 -23.18 -7.98
C GLN A 108 -16.88 -21.66 -8.12
N ASN A 109 -16.79 -20.99 -6.97
CA ASN A 109 -16.29 -19.62 -6.87
C ASN A 109 -14.76 -19.64 -7.00
N VAL A 110 -14.23 -18.92 -7.98
CA VAL A 110 -12.79 -18.90 -8.25
C VAL A 110 -12.27 -17.51 -8.54
N LEU A 111 -11.04 -17.28 -8.10
CA LEU A 111 -10.23 -16.13 -8.46
C LEU A 111 -9.13 -16.60 -9.40
N CYS A 112 -8.98 -15.93 -10.53
CA CYS A 112 -7.99 -16.25 -11.54
C CYS A 112 -7.09 -15.06 -11.82
N VAL A 113 -5.82 -15.32 -12.13
CA VAL A 113 -4.94 -14.35 -12.80
C VAL A 113 -5.02 -14.64 -14.30
N CYS A 114 -5.46 -13.63 -15.04
CA CYS A 114 -5.70 -13.72 -16.48
C CYS A 114 -4.99 -12.58 -17.21
N ASP A 115 -4.35 -12.90 -18.32
CA ASP A 115 -3.85 -11.92 -19.27
C ASP A 115 -4.82 -11.84 -20.48
N LYS A 116 -4.69 -12.77 -21.42
CA LYS A 116 -5.62 -13.13 -22.49
C LYS A 116 -6.44 -14.37 -22.13
N LYS A 117 -5.88 -15.27 -21.32
CA LYS A 117 -6.55 -16.50 -20.85
C LYS A 117 -6.35 -16.66 -19.36
N CYS A 118 -7.36 -17.21 -18.69
CA CYS A 118 -7.26 -17.57 -17.28
C CYS A 118 -6.57 -18.92 -17.16
N THR A 119 -5.30 -18.93 -16.73
CA THR A 119 -4.50 -20.17 -16.63
C THR A 119 -4.22 -20.58 -15.19
N ILE A 120 -4.17 -19.61 -14.28
CA ILE A 120 -3.85 -19.82 -12.87
C ILE A 120 -5.03 -19.33 -12.06
N CYS A 121 -5.67 -20.24 -11.33
CA CYS A 121 -6.86 -19.94 -10.54
C CYS A 121 -6.85 -20.68 -9.22
N GLN A 122 -7.57 -20.13 -8.25
CA GLN A 122 -7.75 -20.66 -6.91
C GLN A 122 -9.20 -20.51 -6.47
N THR A 123 -9.68 -21.48 -5.71
CA THR A 123 -11.04 -21.47 -5.15
C THR A 123 -11.11 -20.49 -3.98
N ILE A 124 -12.20 -19.73 -3.93
CA ILE A 124 -12.48 -18.77 -2.85
C ILE A 124 -13.83 -19.09 -2.20
N LYS A 125 -13.99 -18.77 -0.92
CA LYS A 125 -15.22 -19.10 -0.18
C LYS A 125 -16.45 -18.36 -0.72
N LEU A 126 -16.30 -17.06 -0.95
CA LEU A 126 -17.35 -16.18 -1.46
C LEU A 126 -16.88 -15.53 -2.77
N PRO A 127 -17.79 -15.22 -3.71
CA PRO A 127 -17.40 -14.54 -4.94
C PRO A 127 -16.87 -13.14 -4.65
N LEU A 128 -15.85 -12.71 -5.40
CA LEU A 128 -15.35 -11.33 -5.35
C LEU A 128 -16.11 -10.48 -6.38
N LYS A 129 -16.71 -9.38 -5.94
CA LYS A 129 -17.51 -8.47 -6.77
C LYS A 129 -17.03 -7.04 -6.65
N LYS A 130 -17.18 -6.25 -7.72
CA LYS A 130 -17.03 -4.80 -7.70
C LYS A 130 -18.42 -4.18 -7.87
N GLY A 131 -19.00 -3.66 -6.79
CA GLY A 131 -20.43 -3.35 -6.77
C GLY A 131 -21.26 -4.62 -6.99
N ASN A 132 -22.15 -4.62 -7.98
CA ASN A 132 -23.01 -5.78 -8.28
C ASN A 132 -22.41 -6.75 -9.31
N GLU A 133 -21.28 -6.40 -9.95
CA GLU A 133 -20.64 -7.22 -11.00
C GLU A 133 -19.50 -8.09 -10.44
N LEU A 134 -19.24 -9.24 -11.06
CA LEU A 134 -18.05 -10.04 -10.77
C LEU A 134 -16.77 -9.23 -11.07
N ALA A 135 -15.83 -9.21 -10.12
CA ALA A 135 -14.68 -8.34 -10.20
C ALA A 135 -13.73 -8.68 -11.37
N ILE A 136 -13.36 -7.68 -12.16
CA ILE A 136 -12.17 -7.68 -13.03
C ILE A 136 -11.27 -6.55 -12.57
N ILE A 137 -10.12 -6.89 -12.00
CA ILE A 137 -9.20 -5.93 -11.40
C ILE A 137 -7.90 -5.98 -12.18
N LYS A 138 -7.61 -4.91 -12.94
CA LYS A 138 -6.29 -4.74 -13.54
C LYS A 138 -5.22 -4.68 -12.45
N ILE A 139 -4.20 -5.52 -12.54
CA ILE A 139 -3.11 -5.52 -11.58
C ILE A 139 -2.13 -4.42 -11.98
N GLU A 140 -2.05 -3.41 -11.11
CA GLU A 140 -1.20 -2.22 -11.22
C GLU A 140 -0.84 -1.81 -9.80
N LEU A 141 0.16 -0.93 -9.65
CA LEU A 141 0.59 -0.38 -8.37
C LEU A 141 -0.52 0.47 -7.72
N LYS A 142 -1.48 -0.20 -7.07
CA LYS A 142 -2.64 0.44 -6.45
C LYS A 142 -3.12 -0.31 -5.21
N GLU A 143 -3.62 0.47 -4.26
CA GLU A 143 -4.36 -0.02 -3.11
C GLU A 143 -5.80 -0.34 -3.55
N ILE A 144 -6.29 -1.53 -3.18
CA ILE A 144 -7.70 -1.87 -3.26
C ILE A 144 -8.22 -2.17 -1.85
N TRP A 145 -9.51 -1.99 -1.66
CA TRP A 145 -10.19 -2.26 -0.41
C TRP A 145 -11.14 -3.41 -0.60
N ILE A 146 -11.10 -4.36 0.33
CA ILE A 146 -11.92 -5.57 0.26
C ILE A 146 -12.72 -5.66 1.54
N THR A 147 -14.04 -5.68 1.39
CA THR A 147 -14.98 -5.84 2.50
C THR A 147 -15.72 -7.17 2.37
N ASN A 148 -15.82 -7.92 3.46
CA ASN A 148 -16.69 -9.10 3.50
C ASN A 148 -18.13 -8.66 3.77
N VAL A 149 -18.96 -8.66 2.73
CA VAL A 149 -20.38 -8.29 2.78
C VAL A 149 -21.23 -9.56 2.74
N LYS A 150 -21.07 -10.39 3.77
CA LYS A 150 -21.80 -11.63 4.09
C LYS A 150 -21.80 -12.71 3.01
N ASP A 151 -22.40 -12.42 1.86
CA ASP A 151 -22.59 -13.34 0.74
C ASP A 151 -21.53 -13.17 -0.36
N TYR A 152 -20.76 -12.10 -0.33
CA TYR A 152 -19.67 -11.83 -1.28
C TYR A 152 -18.56 -10.98 -0.66
N PHE A 153 -17.39 -10.97 -1.29
CA PHE A 153 -16.35 -9.98 -1.02
C PHE A 153 -16.55 -8.80 -1.97
N ASN A 154 -16.73 -7.60 -1.45
CA ASN A 154 -16.77 -6.38 -2.25
C ASN A 154 -15.36 -5.81 -2.40
N VAL A 155 -14.92 -5.58 -3.63
CA VAL A 155 -13.69 -4.85 -3.93
C VAL A 155 -13.98 -3.42 -4.38
N SER A 156 -13.25 -2.47 -3.82
CA SER A 156 -13.30 -1.04 -4.14
C SER A 156 -11.89 -0.52 -4.45
N ASN A 157 -11.81 0.48 -5.33
CA ASN A 157 -10.57 1.26 -5.50
C ASN A 157 -10.51 2.45 -4.53
N GLU A 158 -11.59 2.68 -3.79
CA GLU A 158 -11.71 3.75 -2.82
C GLU A 158 -11.75 3.14 -1.42
N LYS A 159 -11.03 3.77 -0.49
CA LYS A 159 -11.16 3.45 0.94
C LYS A 159 -12.64 3.54 1.28
N PRO A 160 -13.25 2.48 1.87
CA PRO A 160 -14.63 2.53 2.26
C PRO A 160 -14.84 3.79 3.08
N ALA A 161 -15.81 4.59 2.66
CA ALA A 161 -16.04 5.88 3.25
C ALA A 161 -16.37 5.68 4.73
N GLU A 162 -15.38 5.85 5.59
CA GLU A 162 -15.68 6.44 6.89
C GLU A 162 -16.24 7.81 6.57
N LYS A 163 -17.46 8.07 7.02
CA LYS A 163 -17.97 9.44 6.94
C LYS A 163 -16.90 10.31 7.60
N PRO A 164 -16.34 11.32 6.89
CA PRO A 164 -15.38 12.22 7.49
C PRO A 164 -15.96 12.66 8.81
N ILE A 165 -15.21 12.44 9.88
CA ILE A 165 -15.72 12.71 11.21
C ILE A 165 -15.92 14.21 11.30
N ALA A 166 -17.19 14.63 11.23
CA ALA A 166 -17.54 16.03 11.28
C ALA A 166 -17.16 16.54 12.66
N LEU A 167 -16.21 17.48 12.72
CA LEU A 167 -15.99 18.26 13.94
C LEU A 167 -17.32 18.93 14.30
N THR A 168 -17.66 18.95 15.59
CA THR A 168 -18.81 19.74 16.02
C THR A 168 -18.53 21.21 15.73
N GLU A 169 -19.58 22.03 15.64
CA GLU A 169 -19.41 23.46 15.41
C GLU A 169 -18.47 24.08 16.47
N GLU A 170 -18.65 23.70 17.75
CA GLU A 170 -17.79 24.12 18.85
C GLU A 170 -16.32 23.69 18.66
N GLU A 171 -16.06 22.43 18.30
CA GLU A 171 -14.71 21.92 18.03
C GLU A 171 -14.06 22.64 16.85
N SER A 172 -14.82 22.88 15.79
CA SER A 172 -14.35 23.58 14.60
C SER A 172 -13.97 25.03 14.90
N VAL A 173 -14.84 25.78 15.60
CA VAL A 173 -14.60 27.16 16.02
C VAL A 173 -13.41 27.23 16.97
N THR A 174 -13.31 26.31 17.92
CA THR A 174 -12.18 26.25 18.86
C THR A 174 -10.86 26.02 18.12
N ALA A 175 -10.82 25.06 17.19
CA ALA A 175 -9.62 24.78 16.42
C ALA A 175 -9.21 25.98 15.55
N LEU A 176 -10.17 26.69 14.95
CA LEU A 176 -9.93 27.89 14.13
C LEU A 176 -9.42 29.09 14.92
N ALA A 177 -9.93 29.28 16.12
CA ALA A 177 -9.55 30.38 17.01
C ALA A 177 -8.25 30.11 17.79
N TYR A 178 -7.69 28.90 17.71
CA TYR A 178 -6.57 28.47 18.54
C TYR A 178 -5.30 29.29 18.26
N ALA A 179 -4.85 30.05 19.27
CA ALA A 179 -3.62 30.84 19.24
C ALA A 179 -2.41 30.00 19.68
N PRO A 180 -1.19 30.34 19.24
CA PRO A 180 0.02 29.67 19.72
C PRO A 180 0.12 29.68 21.25
N SER A 181 0.27 28.51 21.87
CA SER A 181 0.42 28.34 23.31
C SER A 181 1.88 28.44 23.77
N ASN A 182 2.08 28.45 25.09
CA ASN A 182 3.41 28.35 25.72
C ASN A 182 3.39 27.37 26.89
N THR A 183 3.02 26.12 26.63
CA THR A 183 3.09 25.02 27.59
C THR A 183 4.51 24.44 27.65
N LYS A 184 4.76 23.51 28.57
CA LYS A 184 6.03 22.74 28.61
C LYS A 184 6.31 21.98 27.31
N ILE A 185 5.26 21.49 26.64
CA ILE A 185 5.36 20.88 25.31
C ILE A 185 5.96 21.89 24.31
N ASP A 186 5.47 23.13 24.34
CA ASP A 186 5.92 24.17 23.40
C ASP A 186 7.37 24.58 23.66
N GLU A 187 7.79 24.70 24.92
CA GLU A 187 9.17 24.99 25.28
C GLU A 187 10.12 23.89 24.83
N TRP A 188 9.74 22.63 25.02
CA TRP A 188 10.51 21.49 24.55
C TRP A 188 10.61 21.44 23.02
N LEU A 189 9.49 21.65 22.30
CA LEU A 189 9.48 21.69 20.84
C LEU A 189 10.28 22.85 20.26
N LYS A 190 10.30 24.01 20.92
CA LYS A 190 11.17 25.15 20.56
C LYS A 190 12.64 24.73 20.63
N GLY A 191 13.03 24.04 21.71
CA GLY A 191 14.39 23.49 21.86
C GLY A 191 14.79 22.50 20.76
N LYS A 192 13.80 21.85 20.12
CA LYS A 192 13.98 20.93 18.99
C LYS A 192 13.85 21.61 17.61
N ASN A 193 13.66 22.93 17.58
CA ASN A 193 13.39 23.70 16.36
C ASN A 193 12.24 23.09 15.53
N SER A 194 11.16 22.72 16.22
CA SER A 194 9.99 22.09 15.61
C SER A 194 8.89 23.13 15.34
N PRO A 195 8.33 23.18 14.10
CA PRO A 195 7.11 23.95 13.80
C PRO A 195 5.86 23.53 14.58
N LEU A 196 5.92 22.44 15.36
CA LEU A 196 4.83 22.03 16.25
C LEU A 196 4.76 22.90 17.51
N ALA A 197 5.81 23.68 17.82
CA ALA A 197 5.79 24.61 18.92
C ALA A 197 4.63 25.63 18.79
N GLY A 198 3.87 25.80 19.87
CA GLY A 198 2.65 26.59 19.92
C GLY A 198 1.37 25.74 19.86
N LEU A 199 1.46 24.43 19.60
CA LEU A 199 0.29 23.53 19.56
C LEU A 199 0.07 22.77 20.87
N GLY A 200 0.90 22.99 21.89
CA GLY A 200 0.87 22.25 23.15
C GLY A 200 -0.48 22.23 23.85
N GLN A 201 -1.16 23.37 23.97
CA GLN A 201 -2.50 23.41 24.60
C GLN A 201 -3.55 22.67 23.74
N CYS A 202 -3.48 22.73 22.41
CA CYS A 202 -4.38 22.01 21.51
C CYS A 202 -4.26 20.50 21.69
N ILE A 203 -3.03 20.00 21.89
CA ILE A 203 -2.76 18.59 22.18
C ILE A 203 -3.39 18.19 23.51
N LEU A 204 -3.20 18.98 24.57
CA LEU A 204 -3.75 18.73 25.90
C LEU A 204 -5.29 18.75 25.90
N ASP A 205 -5.89 19.74 25.25
CA ASP A 205 -7.34 19.87 25.14
C ASP A 205 -7.95 18.72 24.34
N THR A 206 -7.32 18.34 23.23
CA THR A 206 -7.74 17.20 22.42
C THR A 206 -7.65 15.90 23.22
N SER A 207 -6.56 15.71 23.98
CA SER A 207 -6.40 14.55 24.85
C SER A 207 -7.51 14.47 25.91
N SER A 208 -7.80 15.58 26.58
CA SER A 208 -8.85 15.67 27.60
C SER A 208 -10.24 15.31 27.05
N LYS A 209 -10.58 15.83 25.86
CA LYS A 209 -11.88 15.61 25.18
C LYS A 209 -12.03 14.18 24.66
N THR A 210 -10.98 13.59 24.13
CA THR A 210 -11.05 12.33 23.36
C THR A 210 -10.59 11.11 24.14
N LYS A 211 -9.92 11.31 25.29
CA LYS A 211 -9.25 10.28 26.11
C LYS A 211 -8.08 9.58 25.42
N VAL A 212 -7.64 10.07 24.25
CA VAL A 212 -6.38 9.64 23.63
C VAL A 212 -5.23 10.34 24.37
N PRO A 213 -4.20 9.63 24.87
CA PRO A 213 -3.11 10.23 25.63
C PRO A 213 -2.37 11.35 24.88
N ALA A 214 -2.03 12.44 25.57
CA ALA A 214 -1.37 13.59 24.98
C ALA A 214 0.02 13.23 24.40
N GLU A 215 0.76 12.36 25.09
CA GLU A 215 2.07 11.86 24.64
C GLU A 215 1.94 11.05 23.35
N LEU A 216 0.86 10.28 23.20
CA LEU A 216 0.59 9.51 21.98
C LEU A 216 0.22 10.44 20.82
N ILE A 217 -0.67 11.42 21.05
CA ILE A 217 -1.04 12.42 20.03
C ILE A 217 0.21 13.15 19.54
N LEU A 218 1.05 13.62 20.46
CA LEU A 218 2.28 14.33 20.14
C LEU A 218 3.30 13.42 19.43
N ALA A 219 3.49 12.18 19.89
CA ALA A 219 4.40 11.22 19.29
C ALA A 219 4.02 10.89 17.84
N VAL A 220 2.74 10.63 17.57
CA VAL A 220 2.25 10.38 16.21
C VAL A 220 2.42 11.63 15.35
N ALA A 221 2.07 12.81 15.86
CA ALA A 221 2.27 14.07 15.14
C ALA A 221 3.74 14.27 14.78
N ILE A 222 4.68 14.05 15.71
CA ILE A 222 6.12 14.14 15.46
C ILE A 222 6.55 13.17 14.35
N HIS A 223 6.14 11.91 14.45
CA HIS A 223 6.51 10.87 13.50
C HIS A 223 6.01 11.19 12.08
N GLU A 224 4.70 11.38 11.94
CA GLU A 224 4.01 11.56 10.65
C GLU A 224 4.37 12.87 9.95
N SER A 225 4.62 13.92 10.72
CA SER A 225 4.92 15.24 10.17
C SER A 225 6.41 15.55 10.07
N ASN A 226 7.29 14.61 10.41
CA ASN A 226 8.73 14.85 10.58
C ASN A 226 8.98 16.08 11.47
N TRP A 227 8.53 16.02 12.73
CA TRP A 227 8.60 17.13 13.69
C TRP A 227 7.91 18.41 13.19
N GLY A 228 6.87 18.29 12.39
CA GLY A 228 6.13 19.39 11.76
C GLY A 228 6.74 19.87 10.44
N LYS A 229 7.89 19.37 9.99
CA LYS A 229 8.65 19.92 8.87
C LYS A 229 8.22 19.39 7.50
N SER A 230 7.40 18.35 7.44
CA SER A 230 7.00 17.74 6.17
C SER A 230 6.21 18.71 5.28
N GLY A 231 6.32 18.55 3.97
CA GLY A 231 5.55 19.36 3.01
C GLY A 231 4.04 19.22 3.22
N LEU A 232 3.56 18.03 3.58
CA LEU A 232 2.16 17.77 3.89
C LEU A 232 1.69 18.55 5.13
N ALA A 233 2.50 18.57 6.18
CA ALA A 233 2.24 19.34 7.40
C ALA A 233 2.24 20.85 7.12
N GLN A 234 3.19 21.34 6.33
CA GLN A 234 3.34 22.78 6.08
C GLN A 234 2.31 23.32 5.07
N GLN A 235 2.01 22.57 4.01
CA GLN A 235 1.15 23.06 2.92
C GLN A 235 -0.32 22.71 3.14
N CYS A 236 -0.61 21.55 3.73
CA CYS A 236 -1.97 21.05 3.92
C CYS A 236 -2.40 21.04 5.39
N LYS A 237 -1.51 21.45 6.30
CA LYS A 237 -1.78 21.51 7.75
C LYS A 237 -2.21 20.17 8.32
N ASN A 238 -1.78 19.08 7.68
CA ASN A 238 -2.11 17.71 8.01
C ASN A 238 -0.91 17.06 8.68
N LEU A 239 -0.95 16.98 10.01
CA LEU A 239 0.16 16.43 10.81
C LEU A 239 0.15 14.90 10.87
N PHE A 240 -0.89 14.23 10.39
CA PHE A 240 -1.21 12.82 10.69
C PHE A 240 -1.36 11.95 9.44
N GLY A 241 -0.96 12.45 8.26
CA GLY A 241 -1.01 11.66 7.03
C GLY A 241 -2.43 11.22 6.60
N ILE A 242 -3.50 11.85 7.10
CA ILE A 242 -4.86 11.37 6.86
C ILE A 242 -5.24 11.59 5.39
N LYS A 243 -5.43 10.48 4.66
CA LYS A 243 -5.87 10.46 3.26
C LYS A 243 -7.31 11.01 3.11
N SER A 244 -7.61 11.62 1.96
CA SER A 244 -8.96 12.12 1.61
C SER A 244 -9.51 11.40 0.38
N SER A 245 -10.83 11.41 0.20
CA SER A 245 -11.47 11.07 -1.08
C SER A 245 -11.49 12.27 -2.05
N THR A 246 -11.30 13.49 -1.54
CA THR A 246 -11.17 14.72 -2.34
C THR A 246 -9.71 15.01 -2.67
N ARG A 247 -9.47 15.72 -3.79
CA ARG A 247 -8.11 16.06 -4.27
C ARG A 247 -7.66 17.46 -3.87
N ASP A 248 -8.18 17.98 -2.76
CA ASP A 248 -7.91 19.36 -2.30
C ASP A 248 -6.45 19.56 -1.85
N CYS A 249 -5.76 18.47 -1.54
CA CYS A 249 -4.32 18.37 -1.36
C CYS A 249 -3.84 17.03 -1.94
N GLU A 250 -2.91 17.04 -2.89
CA GLU A 250 -2.29 15.83 -3.42
C GLU A 250 -0.77 15.89 -3.26
N MET A 251 -0.19 14.87 -2.66
CA MET A 251 1.26 14.77 -2.41
C MET A 251 1.79 13.39 -2.80
N MET A 252 3.09 13.31 -3.07
CA MET A 252 3.77 12.02 -3.13
C MET A 252 3.91 11.46 -1.70
N THR A 253 3.60 10.19 -1.53
CA THR A 253 3.75 9.46 -0.26
C THR A 253 4.48 8.15 -0.50
N SER A 254 5.23 7.70 0.52
CA SER A 254 5.88 6.40 0.52
C SER A 254 4.92 5.35 1.10
N GLU A 255 4.77 4.20 0.44
CA GLU A 255 4.02 3.05 0.97
C GLU A 255 4.96 1.85 1.09
N HIS A 256 4.88 1.12 2.21
CA HIS A 256 5.71 -0.06 2.44
C HIS A 256 4.95 -1.32 2.02
N LEU A 257 5.41 -1.98 0.96
CA LEU A 257 4.69 -3.09 0.35
C LEU A 257 5.63 -4.23 -0.03
N ASN A 258 5.33 -5.42 0.49
CA ASN A 258 6.14 -6.62 0.25
C ASN A 258 7.64 -6.41 0.52
N GLY A 259 7.98 -5.60 1.53
CA GLY A 259 9.37 -5.29 1.89
C GLY A 259 10.02 -4.19 1.06
N GLN A 260 9.27 -3.46 0.22
CA GLN A 260 9.78 -2.38 -0.63
C GLN A 260 8.99 -1.10 -0.42
N ASP A 261 9.71 0.02 -0.32
CA ASP A 261 9.11 1.36 -0.32
C ASP A 261 8.85 1.81 -1.76
N ILE A 262 7.61 2.16 -2.05
CA ILE A 262 7.21 2.77 -3.33
C ILE A 262 6.74 4.20 -3.10
N GLN A 263 6.85 5.07 -4.10
CA GLN A 263 6.25 6.41 -4.05
C GLN A 263 5.01 6.48 -4.94
N ILE A 264 3.89 6.91 -4.37
CA ILE A 264 2.63 7.12 -5.10
C ILE A 264 2.07 8.51 -4.82
N LYS A 265 1.35 9.09 -5.78
CA LYS A 265 0.59 10.32 -5.56
C LYS A 265 -0.73 9.97 -4.89
N ALA A 266 -1.02 10.56 -3.73
CA ALA A 266 -2.24 10.31 -2.98
C ALA A 266 -2.95 11.62 -2.58
N PRO A 267 -4.29 11.63 -2.58
CA PRO A 267 -5.08 12.71 -1.97
C PRO A 267 -5.04 12.66 -0.44
N PHE A 268 -4.88 13.83 0.18
CA PHE A 268 -4.83 14.02 1.62
C PHE A 268 -5.85 15.05 2.07
N MET A 269 -6.31 14.91 3.33
CA MET A 269 -7.11 15.93 3.99
C MET A 269 -6.31 17.23 4.07
N LYS A 270 -6.97 18.34 3.73
CA LYS A 270 -6.45 19.69 3.91
C LYS A 270 -7.19 20.37 5.05
N TYR A 271 -6.45 20.97 5.97
CA TYR A 271 -7.00 21.63 7.14
C TYR A 271 -6.79 23.14 7.08
N GLU A 272 -7.61 23.89 7.80
CA GLU A 272 -7.49 25.34 7.94
C GLU A 272 -6.33 25.74 8.85
N ASN A 273 -5.96 24.91 9.83
CA ASN A 273 -4.76 25.05 10.63
C ASN A 273 -4.32 23.70 11.23
N PRO A 274 -3.09 23.58 11.77
CA PRO A 274 -2.60 22.31 12.31
C PRO A 274 -3.41 21.79 13.51
N CYS A 275 -3.96 22.66 14.36
CA CYS A 275 -4.79 22.24 15.50
C CYS A 275 -6.07 21.53 15.03
N GLN A 276 -6.66 21.94 13.91
CA GLN A 276 -7.80 21.22 13.32
C GLN A 276 -7.43 19.77 12.94
N SER A 277 -6.21 19.51 12.47
CA SER A 277 -5.75 18.14 12.22
C SER A 277 -5.54 17.33 13.51
N ILE A 278 -5.10 17.98 14.60
CA ILE A 278 -4.94 17.37 15.93
C ILE A 278 -6.29 16.96 16.49
N THR A 279 -7.26 17.88 16.51
CA THR A 279 -8.62 17.61 16.96
C THR A 279 -9.26 16.50 16.14
N TYR A 280 -9.07 16.53 14.80
CA TYR A 280 -9.58 15.47 13.92
C TYR A 280 -8.97 14.11 14.25
N PHE A 281 -7.64 14.01 14.43
CA PHE A 281 -6.98 12.76 14.79
C PHE A 281 -7.52 12.19 16.12
N GLY A 282 -7.60 13.00 17.17
CA GLY A 282 -8.14 12.55 18.46
C GLY A 282 -9.58 12.05 18.35
N LYS A 283 -10.39 12.71 17.52
CA LYS A 283 -11.78 12.29 17.25
C LYS A 283 -11.85 11.02 16.41
N LEU A 284 -10.95 10.86 15.44
CA LEU A 284 -10.82 9.65 14.63
C LEU A 284 -10.55 8.43 15.50
N ILE A 285 -9.54 8.50 16.34
CA ILE A 285 -9.18 7.38 17.22
C ILE A 285 -10.28 7.10 18.24
N SER A 286 -10.95 8.12 18.77
CA SER A 286 -11.97 7.93 19.81
C SER A 286 -13.34 7.48 19.31
N THR A 287 -13.69 7.71 18.04
CA THR A 287 -15.06 7.46 17.55
C THR A 287 -15.16 6.43 16.42
N SER A 288 -14.10 6.22 15.64
CA SER A 288 -14.14 5.23 14.56
C SER A 288 -14.20 3.80 15.10
N SER A 289 -14.99 2.95 14.44
CA SER A 289 -15.05 1.53 14.75
C SER A 289 -13.72 0.81 14.59
N TYR A 290 -12.80 1.31 13.74
CA TYR A 290 -11.49 0.69 13.53
C TYR A 290 -10.59 0.78 14.77
N TYR A 291 -10.78 1.78 15.63
CA TYR A 291 -9.93 2.04 16.80
C TYR A 291 -10.59 1.69 18.14
N LYS A 292 -11.72 0.94 18.12
CA LYS A 292 -12.40 0.47 19.35
C LYS A 292 -11.49 -0.29 20.30
N GLU A 293 -10.62 -1.12 19.73
CA GLU A 293 -9.61 -1.87 20.47
C GLU A 293 -8.57 -0.93 21.09
N ALA A 294 -8.07 0.05 20.33
CA ALA A 294 -7.13 1.05 20.84
C ALA A 294 -7.70 1.84 22.03
N MET A 295 -8.99 2.17 22.00
CA MET A 295 -9.66 2.87 23.08
C MET A 295 -9.84 2.06 24.37
N GLN A 296 -9.46 0.78 24.41
CA GLN A 296 -9.34 0.04 25.68
C GLN A 296 -8.07 0.41 26.46
N TYR A 297 -7.10 1.08 25.83
CA TYR A 297 -5.76 1.34 26.36
C TYR A 297 -5.50 2.83 26.63
N THR A 298 -6.53 3.59 27.02
CA THR A 298 -6.40 5.04 27.27
C THR A 298 -5.42 5.41 28.40
N ASN A 299 -5.04 4.44 29.26
CA ASN A 299 -4.02 4.62 30.30
C ASN A 299 -2.65 4.00 29.93
N ASP A 300 -2.53 3.39 28.75
CA ASP A 300 -1.30 2.76 28.26
C ASP A 300 -1.02 3.21 26.82
N PRO A 301 -0.31 4.34 26.62
CA PRO A 301 -0.06 4.88 25.28
C PRO A 301 0.81 3.95 24.41
N ILE A 302 1.61 3.05 25.00
CA ILE A 302 2.42 2.11 24.23
C ILE A 302 1.53 1.01 23.66
N GLN A 303 0.68 0.41 24.50
CA GLN A 303 -0.27 -0.60 24.03
C GLN A 303 -1.29 -0.01 23.06
N MET A 304 -1.74 1.24 23.31
CA MET A 304 -2.60 1.97 22.40
C MET A 304 -1.95 2.20 21.03
N ALA A 305 -0.65 2.51 20.96
CA ALA A 305 0.07 2.64 19.69
C ALA A 305 0.07 1.33 18.88
N TYR A 306 0.31 0.18 19.53
CA TYR A 306 0.20 -1.13 18.86
C TYR A 306 -1.21 -1.39 18.32
N ALA A 307 -2.24 -1.05 19.11
CA ALA A 307 -3.63 -1.22 18.72
C ALA A 307 -4.07 -0.26 17.58
N ILE A 308 -3.54 0.96 17.53
CA ILE A 308 -3.74 1.89 16.41
C ILE A 308 -3.09 1.34 15.14
N HIS A 309 -1.87 0.78 15.25
CA HIS A 309 -1.20 0.18 14.10
C HIS A 309 -1.97 -1.04 13.57
N GLY A 310 -2.41 -1.90 14.48
CA GLY A 310 -3.27 -3.04 14.20
C GLY A 310 -2.58 -4.28 13.60
N CYS A 311 -1.29 -4.21 13.25
CA CYS A 311 -0.55 -5.33 12.64
C CYS A 311 0.85 -5.60 13.21
N SER A 312 1.20 -4.97 14.34
CA SER A 312 2.50 -5.15 15.00
C SER A 312 2.35 -5.46 16.48
N GLY A 313 3.42 -5.95 17.10
CA GLY A 313 3.42 -6.32 18.51
C GLY A 313 2.37 -7.41 18.80
N PRO A 314 1.47 -7.22 19.77
CA PRO A 314 0.39 -8.18 20.06
C PRO A 314 -0.57 -8.45 18.89
N TYR A 315 -0.58 -7.58 17.87
CA TYR A 315 -1.43 -7.71 16.69
C TYR A 315 -0.68 -8.21 15.44
N SER A 316 0.56 -8.71 15.61
CA SER A 316 1.33 -9.28 14.49
C SER A 316 0.56 -10.39 13.76
N GLY A 317 0.52 -10.29 12.43
CA GLY A 317 -0.22 -11.21 11.56
C GLY A 317 -1.64 -10.74 11.21
N HIS A 318 -2.14 -9.68 11.83
CA HIS A 318 -3.36 -9.00 11.40
C HIS A 318 -3.08 -7.99 10.27
N SER A 319 -4.13 -7.46 9.65
CA SER A 319 -4.01 -6.38 8.67
C SER A 319 -3.79 -5.05 9.37
N CYS A 320 -2.93 -4.22 8.79
CA CYS A 320 -2.66 -2.90 9.36
C CYS A 320 -3.85 -1.96 9.21
N ILE A 321 -4.05 -1.09 10.19
CA ILE A 321 -5.18 -0.16 10.25
C ILE A 321 -4.72 1.27 9.90
N TYR A 322 -3.70 1.77 10.58
CA TYR A 322 -3.25 3.16 10.44
C TYR A 322 -2.15 3.35 9.38
N ALA A 323 -1.09 2.54 9.43
CA ALA A 323 0.08 2.64 8.55
C ALA A 323 0.50 1.25 8.03
N THR A 324 1.13 1.19 6.85
CA THR A 324 1.61 -0.06 6.24
C THR A 324 3.04 -0.42 6.63
N ASP A 325 3.79 0.53 7.20
CA ASP A 325 5.16 0.32 7.70
C ASP A 325 5.14 -0.63 8.92
N PRO A 326 5.76 -1.82 8.84
CA PRO A 326 5.77 -2.78 9.94
C PRO A 326 6.42 -2.25 11.23
N GLU A 327 7.29 -1.24 11.13
CA GLU A 327 7.98 -0.64 12.26
C GLU A 327 7.28 0.62 12.80
N TRP A 328 6.15 1.03 12.23
CA TRP A 328 5.46 2.28 12.59
C TRP A 328 5.25 2.42 14.09
N ALA A 329 4.71 1.38 14.74
CA ALA A 329 4.42 1.42 16.18
C ALA A 329 5.71 1.59 17.00
N SER A 330 6.80 0.90 16.63
CA SER A 330 8.08 1.03 17.32
C SER A 330 8.64 2.45 17.23
N LYS A 331 8.57 3.07 16.04
CA LYS A 331 9.03 4.46 15.80
C LYS A 331 8.19 5.47 16.60
N VAL A 332 6.88 5.29 16.65
CA VAL A 332 6.00 6.12 17.50
C VAL A 332 6.30 5.92 18.99
N ILE A 333 6.52 4.67 19.43
CA ILE A 333 6.84 4.35 20.82
C ILE A 333 8.16 4.99 21.26
N GLU A 334 9.15 5.11 20.38
CA GLU A 334 10.39 5.84 20.68
C GLU A 334 10.10 7.32 21.00
N HIS A 335 9.24 7.98 20.23
CA HIS A 335 8.82 9.35 20.54
C HIS A 335 8.01 9.44 21.85
N ILE A 336 7.13 8.47 22.14
CA ILE A 336 6.40 8.42 23.43
C ILE A 336 7.40 8.37 24.60
N LYS A 337 8.44 7.54 24.49
CA LYS A 337 9.49 7.43 25.53
C LYS A 337 10.24 8.74 25.67
N GLU A 338 10.67 9.36 24.56
CA GLU A 338 11.38 10.64 24.58
C GLU A 338 10.55 11.75 25.28
N ILE A 339 9.24 11.78 25.02
CA ILE A 339 8.30 12.73 25.63
C ILE A 339 8.17 12.47 27.14
N LYS A 340 8.04 11.20 27.55
CA LYS A 340 7.93 10.81 28.97
C LYS A 340 9.20 11.14 29.75
N ASP A 341 10.36 10.84 29.18
CA ASP A 341 11.66 11.13 29.80
C ASP A 341 11.90 12.63 29.96
N ALA A 342 11.35 13.45 29.06
CA ALA A 342 11.38 14.90 29.15
C ALA A 342 10.45 15.50 30.23
N GLN A 343 9.48 14.73 30.75
CA GLN A 343 8.52 15.16 31.79
C GLN A 343 7.74 16.44 31.43
N ILE A 344 7.30 16.52 30.17
CA ILE A 344 6.62 17.70 29.59
C ILE A 344 5.09 17.60 29.59
N ILE A 345 4.53 16.45 29.95
CA ILE A 345 3.09 16.16 30.02
C ILE A 345 2.72 15.71 31.43
#